data_AF-B5HTF1-F1
#
_entry.id   AF-B5HTF1-F1
#
_cell.length_a   1.000
_cell.length_b   1.000
_cell.length_c   1.000
_cell.angle_alpha   90.00
_cell.angle_beta   90.00
_cell.angle_gamma   90.00
#
_symmetry.space_group_name_H-M   'P 1'
#
loop_
_entity.id
_entity.type
_entity.pdbx_description
1 polymer ?
#
loop_
_entity_poly.entity_id
_entity_poly.type
_entity_poly.pdbx_seq_one_letter_code
_entity_poly.pdbx_strand_id
1 'polypeptide(L)'
;MSDVLLVVVDAANVVGSVPDGWWRDRRGAAERLRDRLAADGVPGRPGAVEIVLVVEGAARGVESVPGVRVESAPGSGDDHMVELVAEAGERPVLVVTADRELRRRVGELGAEVAGPRTVRP
;
A
#
# COMPACT_ATOMS: atom_id res chain seq x y z
N MET A 1 2.35 5.13 -22.84
CA MET A 1 2.03 4.30 -21.66
C MET A 1 3.14 4.51 -20.65
N SER A 2 2.82 4.81 -19.39
CA SER A 2 3.84 4.98 -18.35
C SER A 2 4.37 3.60 -17.96
N ASP A 3 5.66 3.35 -18.16
CA ASP A 3 6.35 2.13 -17.68
C ASP A 3 6.63 2.19 -16.15
N VAL A 4 6.16 3.23 -15.45
CA VAL A 4 6.33 3.36 -14.00
C VAL A 4 5.34 2.44 -13.30
N LEU A 5 5.84 1.47 -12.55
CA LEU A 5 5.01 0.59 -11.72
C LEU A 5 4.32 1.40 -10.62
N LEU A 6 3.00 1.28 -10.49
CA LEU A 6 2.26 1.76 -9.33
C LEU A 6 2.24 0.66 -8.27
N VAL A 7 2.73 0.94 -7.06
CA VAL A 7 2.64 0.03 -5.92
C VAL A 7 1.67 0.61 -4.91
N VAL A 8 0.53 -0.06 -4.72
CA VAL A 8 -0.48 0.33 -3.74
C VAL A 8 -0.36 -0.59 -2.53
N VAL A 9 -0.08 -0.01 -1.37
CA VAL A 9 0.20 -0.73 -0.12
C VAL A 9 -0.93 -0.53 0.87
N ASP A 10 -1.53 -1.63 1.31
CA ASP A 10 -2.51 -1.65 2.40
C ASP A 10 -1.78 -1.52 3.75
N ALA A 11 -1.77 -0.32 4.33
CA ALA A 11 -1.02 -0.07 5.56
C ALA A 11 -1.56 -0.89 6.73
N ALA A 12 -2.87 -1.02 6.85
CA ALA A 12 -3.51 -1.72 7.97
C ALA A 12 -3.17 -3.22 7.94
N ASN A 13 -3.23 -3.83 6.75
CA ASN A 13 -2.87 -5.23 6.57
C ASN A 13 -1.36 -5.48 6.77
N VAL A 14 -0.51 -4.60 6.23
CA VAL A 14 0.95 -4.76 6.36
C VAL A 14 1.38 -4.61 7.82
N VAL A 15 0.99 -3.52 8.48
CA VAL A 15 1.29 -3.27 9.89
C VAL A 15 0.67 -4.36 10.77
N GLY A 16 -0.59 -4.73 10.50
CA GLY A 16 -1.30 -5.79 11.21
C GLY A 16 -0.66 -7.17 11.12
N SER A 17 0.20 -7.39 10.12
CA SER A 17 0.90 -8.65 9.91
C SER A 17 2.18 -8.82 10.75
N VAL A 18 2.56 -7.80 11.54
CA VAL A 18 3.76 -7.77 12.39
C VAL A 18 3.36 -7.79 13.88
N PRO A 19 3.90 -8.70 14.72
CA PRO A 19 3.58 -8.76 16.14
C PRO A 19 4.41 -7.78 16.98
N ASP A 20 4.42 -6.49 16.62
CA ASP A 20 5.28 -5.45 17.23
C ASP A 20 4.55 -4.49 18.18
N GLY A 21 3.28 -4.78 18.52
CA GLY A 21 2.49 -3.88 19.38
C GLY A 21 1.77 -2.75 18.66
N TRP A 22 1.73 -2.74 17.32
CA TRP A 22 1.10 -1.70 16.48
C TRP A 22 -0.28 -1.23 16.94
N TRP A 23 -1.08 -2.09 17.57
CA TRP A 23 -2.43 -1.75 18.03
C TRP A 23 -2.45 -0.60 19.04
N ARG A 24 -1.34 -0.36 19.75
CA ARG A 24 -1.19 0.75 20.70
C ARG A 24 -0.99 2.11 20.03
N ASP A 25 -0.42 2.11 18.83
CA ASP A 25 -0.08 3.31 18.07
C ASP A 25 -0.15 3.00 16.57
N ARG A 26 -1.37 3.00 16.04
CA ARG A 26 -1.62 2.66 14.62
C ARG A 26 -1.01 3.69 13.68
N ARG A 27 -1.09 4.98 14.05
CA ARG A 27 -0.54 6.09 13.26
C ARG A 27 0.98 5.97 13.17
N GLY A 28 1.67 5.86 14.30
CA GLY A 28 3.13 5.76 14.29
C GLY A 28 3.62 4.48 13.61
N ALA A 29 2.86 3.38 13.67
CA ALA A 29 3.19 2.17 12.91
C ALA A 29 3.09 2.38 11.40
N ALA A 30 2.08 3.11 10.91
CA ALA A 30 1.96 3.49 9.52
C ALA A 30 3.05 4.50 9.08
N GLU A 31 3.42 5.46 9.93
CA GLU A 31 4.54 6.39 9.67
C GLU A 31 5.87 5.64 9.52
N ARG A 32 6.15 4.68 10.41
CA ARG A 32 7.35 3.83 10.30
C ARG A 32 7.37 2.96 9.03
N LEU A 33 6.20 2.50 8.56
CA LEU A 33 6.09 1.81 7.28
C LEU A 33 6.38 2.75 6.11
N ARG A 34 5.74 3.92 6.08
CA ARG A 34 5.96 4.97 5.08
C ARG A 34 7.44 5.34 4.97
N ASP A 35 8.08 5.63 6.10
CA ASP A 35 9.46 6.13 6.11
C ASP A 35 10.46 5.08 5.59
N ARG A 36 10.23 3.79 5.86
CA ARG A 36 11.03 2.71 5.27
C ARG A 36 10.82 2.57 3.78
N LEU A 37 9.56 2.61 3.32
CA LEU A 37 9.26 2.58 1.89
C LEU A 37 9.90 3.77 1.15
N ALA A 38 9.94 4.94 1.77
CA ALA A 38 10.60 6.11 1.21
C ALA A 38 12.13 5.97 1.16
N ALA A 39 12.73 5.33 2.17
CA ALA A 39 14.19 5.13 2.25
C ALA A 39 14.68 4.01 1.33
N ASP A 40 13.97 2.87 1.32
CA ASP A 40 14.45 1.61 0.74
C ASP A 40 13.73 1.25 -0.57
N GLY A 41 12.62 1.92 -0.89
CA GLY A 41 11.75 1.56 -2.00
C GLY A 41 11.00 0.24 -1.76
N VAL A 42 10.66 -0.44 -2.87
CA VAL A 42 9.99 -1.75 -2.83
C VAL A 42 10.99 -2.85 -3.22
N PRO A 43 11.35 -3.76 -2.29
CA PRO A 43 12.30 -4.83 -2.56
C PRO A 43 11.95 -5.67 -3.79
N GLY A 44 12.96 -5.98 -4.61
CA GLY A 44 12.80 -6.85 -5.78
C GLY A 44 12.07 -6.22 -6.97
N ARG A 45 11.77 -4.92 -6.93
CA ARG A 45 11.16 -4.18 -8.05
C ARG A 45 12.18 -3.22 -8.68
N PRO A 46 13.00 -3.67 -9.64
CA PRO A 46 13.92 -2.79 -10.35
C PRO A 46 13.15 -1.85 -11.28
N GLY A 47 13.48 -0.55 -11.28
CA GLY A 47 12.89 0.44 -12.17
C GLY A 47 12.21 1.60 -11.43
N ALA A 48 11.54 2.47 -12.19
CA ALA A 48 10.78 3.58 -11.63
C ALA A 48 9.51 3.05 -10.96
N VAL A 49 9.34 3.35 -9.68
CA VAL A 49 8.19 2.94 -8.87
C VAL A 49 7.54 4.18 -8.28
N GLU A 50 6.22 4.25 -8.33
CA GLU A 50 5.42 5.17 -7.54
C GLU A 50 4.74 4.38 -6.42
N ILE A 51 4.89 4.83 -5.18
CA ILE A 51 4.33 4.15 -4.01
C ILE A 51 3.17 4.96 -3.47
N VAL A 52 2.03 4.29 -3.29
CA VAL A 52 0.84 4.80 -2.62
C VAL A 52 0.58 3.96 -1.38
N LEU A 53 0.69 4.56 -0.21
CA LEU A 53 0.35 3.93 1.06
C LEU A 53 -1.08 4.34 1.45
N VAL A 54 -1.98 3.37 1.49
CA VAL A 54 -3.38 3.62 1.89
C VAL A 54 -3.53 3.39 3.38
N VAL A 55 -4.00 4.42 4.08
CA VAL A 55 -4.27 4.41 5.52
C VAL A 55 -5.75 4.59 5.79
N GLU A 56 -6.23 4.02 6.90
CA GLU A 56 -7.62 4.11 7.32
C GLU A 56 -7.75 4.26 8.84
N GLY A 57 -8.96 4.59 9.31
CA GLY A 57 -9.28 4.69 10.73
C GLY A 57 -8.31 5.54 11.55
N ALA A 58 -7.75 4.97 12.61
CA ALA A 58 -6.84 5.69 13.52
C ALA A 58 -5.44 5.99 12.94
N ALA A 59 -5.14 5.51 11.74
CA ALA A 59 -3.93 5.89 11.00
C ALA A 59 -4.19 7.04 10.01
N ARG A 60 -5.42 7.59 9.92
CA ARG A 60 -5.67 8.81 9.13
C ARG A 60 -4.84 9.99 9.66
N GLY A 61 -4.44 10.89 8.75
CA GLY A 61 -3.58 12.03 9.06
C GLY A 61 -2.08 11.72 9.06
N VAL A 62 -1.68 10.52 8.60
CA VAL A 62 -0.30 10.27 8.16
C VAL A 62 -0.05 11.06 6.88
N GLU A 63 0.96 11.92 6.91
CA GLU A 63 1.30 12.79 5.78
C GLU A 63 2.17 12.07 4.74
N SER A 64 2.11 12.53 3.50
CA SER A 64 3.01 12.08 2.44
C SER A 64 4.45 12.56 2.68
N VAL A 65 5.42 11.85 2.11
CA VAL A 65 6.84 12.24 2.10
C VAL A 65 7.41 12.04 0.69
N PRO A 66 8.55 12.66 0.34
CA PRO A 66 9.20 12.36 -0.93
C PRO A 66 9.42 10.85 -1.10
N GLY A 67 8.96 10.29 -2.23
CA GLY A 67 9.02 8.87 -2.55
C GLY A 67 7.80 8.03 -2.14
N VAL A 68 6.93 8.52 -1.25
CA VAL A 68 5.70 7.81 -0.84
C VAL A 68 4.52 8.77 -0.70
N ARG A 69 3.54 8.59 -1.57
CA ARG A 69 2.25 9.24 -1.47
C ARG A 69 1.38 8.50 -0.47
N VAL A 70 0.72 9.22 0.44
CA VAL A 70 -0.20 8.63 1.42
C VAL A 70 -1.61 9.07 1.08
N GLU A 71 -2.52 8.11 1.04
CA GLU A 71 -3.95 8.35 0.85
C GLU A 71 -4.74 7.84 2.04
N SER A 72 -5.58 8.72 2.60
CA SER A 72 -6.52 8.35 3.65
C SER A 72 -7.83 7.89 3.03
N ALA A 73 -8.14 6.59 3.13
CA ALA A 73 -9.41 6.06 2.67
C ALA A 73 -10.57 6.73 3.43
N PRO A 74 -11.55 7.37 2.75
CA PRO A 74 -12.65 8.08 3.40
C PRO A 74 -13.63 7.11 4.08
N GLY A 75 -13.72 5.88 3.58
CA GLY A 75 -14.46 4.76 4.15
C GLY A 75 -13.55 3.56 4.41
N SER A 76 -13.86 2.44 3.76
CA SER A 76 -13.08 1.20 3.79
C SER A 76 -11.77 1.35 3.02
N GLY A 77 -10.66 0.88 3.59
CA GLY A 77 -9.40 0.75 2.86
C GLY A 77 -9.53 -0.09 1.59
N ASP A 78 -10.23 -1.23 1.65
CA ASP A 78 -10.36 -2.15 0.52
C ASP A 78 -11.05 -1.51 -0.69
N ASP A 79 -12.10 -0.72 -0.47
CA ASP A 79 -12.81 -0.07 -1.57
C ASP A 79 -11.96 1.03 -2.19
N HIS A 80 -11.23 1.79 -1.38
CA HIS A 80 -10.28 2.80 -1.85
C HIS A 80 -9.13 2.17 -2.66
N MET A 81 -8.62 1.01 -2.23
CA MET A 81 -7.60 0.26 -2.97
C MET A 81 -8.12 -0.18 -4.35
N VAL A 82 -9.37 -0.64 -4.44
CA VAL A 82 -9.99 -1.03 -5.71
C VAL A 82 -10.19 0.17 -6.63
N GLU A 83 -10.63 1.31 -6.08
CA GLU A 83 -10.76 2.57 -6.83
C GLU A 83 -9.42 3.01 -7.43
N LEU A 84 -8.34 3.02 -6.64
CA LEU A 84 -7.00 3.36 -7.12
C LEU A 84 -6.49 2.45 -8.23
N VAL A 85 -6.77 1.15 -8.13
CA VAL A 85 -6.40 0.18 -9.17
C VAL A 85 -7.19 0.44 -10.44
N ALA A 86 -8.49 0.74 -10.35
CA ALA A 86 -9.32 1.05 -11.50
C ALA A 86 -8.89 2.35 -12.19
N GLU A 87 -8.54 3.38 -11.43
CA GLU A 87 -8.06 4.68 -11.94
C GLU A 87 -6.70 4.58 -12.63
N ALA A 88 -5.88 3.59 -12.29
CA ALA A 88 -4.58 3.35 -12.92
C ALA A 88 -4.68 2.94 -14.40
N GLY A 89 -5.85 2.45 -14.83
CA GLY A 89 -6.10 2.04 -16.22
C GLY A 89 -5.12 0.96 -16.70
N GLU A 90 -4.45 1.19 -17.82
CA GLU A 90 -3.49 0.22 -18.41
C GLU A 90 -2.10 0.24 -17.74
N ARG A 91 -1.89 1.07 -16.71
CA ARG A 91 -0.61 1.13 -16.00
C ARG A 91 -0.38 -0.18 -15.24
N PRO A 92 0.86 -0.73 -15.21
CA PRO A 92 1.16 -1.86 -14.34
C PRO A 92 0.94 -1.49 -12.87
N VAL A 93 0.17 -2.31 -12.15
CA VAL A 93 -0.14 -2.13 -10.73
C VAL A 93 0.27 -3.36 -9.92
N LEU A 94 0.91 -3.12 -8.78
CA LEU A 94 1.13 -4.11 -7.73
C LEU A 94 0.38 -3.70 -6.47
N VAL A 95 -0.49 -4.58 -5.98
CA VAL A 95 -1.17 -4.41 -4.69
C VAL A 95 -0.48 -5.26 -3.63
N VAL A 96 -0.12 -4.64 -2.51
CA VAL A 96 0.48 -5.33 -1.36
C VAL A 96 -0.55 -5.49 -0.26
N THR A 97 -1.10 -6.72 -0.13
CA THR A 97 -2.07 -7.09 0.91
C THR A 97 -2.08 -8.61 1.12
N ALA A 98 -2.52 -9.08 2.28
CA ALA A 98 -2.83 -10.47 2.57
C ALA A 98 -4.34 -10.79 2.48
N ASP A 99 -5.20 -9.79 2.34
CA ASP A 99 -6.65 -10.01 2.29
C ASP A 99 -7.06 -10.77 1.03
N ARG A 100 -7.76 -11.90 1.17
CA ARG A 100 -8.08 -12.78 0.03
C ARG A 100 -9.13 -12.19 -0.89
N GLU A 101 -10.08 -11.46 -0.34
CA GLU A 101 -11.17 -10.89 -1.11
C GLU A 101 -10.69 -9.66 -1.88
N LEU A 102 -9.91 -8.78 -1.24
CA LEU A 102 -9.29 -7.66 -1.94
C LEU A 102 -8.39 -8.14 -3.08
N ARG A 103 -7.59 -9.19 -2.85
CA ARG A 103 -6.76 -9.82 -3.90
C ARG A 103 -7.55 -10.27 -5.11
N ARG A 104 -8.70 -10.88 -4.89
CA ARG A 104 -9.60 -11.31 -5.97
C ARG A 104 -10.10 -10.08 -6.75
N ARG A 105 -10.62 -9.08 -6.05
CA ARG A 105 -11.19 -7.85 -6.63
C ARG A 105 -10.17 -7.08 -7.47
N VAL A 106 -8.97 -6.85 -6.97
CA VAL A 106 -7.93 -6.10 -7.71
C VAL A 106 -7.31 -6.93 -8.84
N GLY A 107 -7.25 -8.26 -8.68
CA GLY A 107 -6.81 -9.17 -9.75
C GLY A 107 -7.76 -9.18 -10.94
N GLU A 108 -9.07 -9.04 -10.72
CA GLU A 108 -10.07 -8.86 -11.79
C GLU A 108 -9.87 -7.57 -12.59
N LEU A 109 -9.20 -6.57 -12.00
CA LEU A 109 -8.80 -5.33 -12.66
C LEU A 109 -7.40 -5.41 -13.30
N GLY A 110 -6.74 -6.57 -13.25
CA GLY A 110 -5.42 -6.78 -13.86
C GLY A 110 -4.22 -6.44 -12.98
N ALA A 111 -4.42 -6.16 -11.68
CA ALA A 111 -3.30 -5.90 -10.77
C ALA A 111 -2.54 -7.19 -10.40
N GLU A 112 -1.22 -7.11 -10.33
CA GLU A 112 -0.41 -8.08 -9.60
C GLU A 112 -0.64 -7.94 -8.10
N VAL A 113 -0.46 -9.04 -7.37
CA VAL A 113 -0.60 -9.05 -5.90
C VAL A 113 0.67 -9.61 -5.27
N ALA A 114 1.12 -8.95 -4.20
CA ALA A 114 2.10 -9.51 -3.28
C ALA A 114 1.64 -9.46 -1.82
N GLY A 115 2.22 -10.31 -0.98
CA GLY A 115 1.91 -10.34 0.46
C GLY A 115 2.70 -9.29 1.25
N PRO A 116 2.31 -9.02 2.50
CA PRO A 116 3.01 -8.06 3.38
C PRO A 116 4.50 -8.31 3.57
N ARG A 117 4.96 -9.55 3.42
CA ARG A 117 6.39 -9.93 3.45
C ARG A 117 7.25 -9.19 2.43
N THR A 118 6.64 -8.62 1.39
CA THR A 118 7.34 -7.89 0.33
C THR A 118 7.88 -6.54 0.81
N VAL A 119 7.22 -5.93 1.80
CA VAL A 119 7.48 -4.54 2.22
C VAL A 119 7.66 -4.41 3.74
N ARG A 120 7.74 -5.54 4.45
CA ARG A 120 8.06 -5.59 5.87
C ARG A 120 9.45 -6.26 6.03
N PRO A 121 10.15 -6.00 7.13
CA PRO A 121 11.45 -6.61 7.42
C PRO A 121 11.36 -8.14 7.60
#